data_AF-A0A534VRY6-F1
#
_entry.id   AF-A0A534VRY6-F1
#
_cell.length_a   1.000
_cell.length_b   1.000
_cell.length_c   1.000
_cell.angle_alpha   90.00
_cell.angle_beta   90.00
_cell.angle_gamma   90.00
#
_symmetry.space_group_name_H-M   'P 1'
#
loop_
_entity.id
_entity.type
_entity.pdbx_description
1 polymer ?
#
loop_
_entity_poly.entity_id
_entity_poly.type
_entity_poly.pdbx_seq_one_letter_code
_entity_poly.pdbx_strand_id
1 'polypeptide(L)'
;MSGGPSATAAGTAAYREAFAREVPASHFRPLDGLLVSSIGLGTYLGEEDDETDRRSGAAIVDAANLGCNLFDTAINYRAQRSERVLGQALTALAREGGFPRQQIVVCTKGGYIPFDGSVPPDPSAYVRDTYVRPGILRPEDVVGAHAMTPRYLKDQLGRSLANLGLES
;
A
#
# COMPACT_ATOMS: atom_id res chain seq x y z
N MET A 1 -10.16 0.10 -16.22
CA MET A 1 -8.79 0.64 -16.26
C MET A 1 -7.89 -0.50 -15.82
N SER A 2 -7.08 -1.05 -16.72
CA SER A 2 -6.13 -2.13 -16.41
C SER A 2 -5.04 -1.57 -15.49
N GLY A 3 -4.75 -2.24 -14.38
CA GLY A 3 -3.68 -1.83 -13.49
C GLY A 3 -2.33 -1.96 -14.20
N GLY A 4 -1.36 -1.12 -13.83
CA GLY A 4 -0.01 -1.18 -14.40
C GLY A 4 0.76 -2.40 -13.88
N PRO A 5 1.74 -2.92 -14.65
CA PRO A 5 2.58 -4.04 -14.20
C PRO A 5 3.41 -3.64 -12.96
N SER A 6 3.80 -4.64 -12.16
CA SER A 6 4.57 -4.50 -10.92
C SER A 6 5.93 -3.81 -11.13
N ALA A 7 6.62 -3.49 -10.02
CA ALA A 7 7.99 -2.99 -10.06
C ALA A 7 8.89 -3.94 -10.87
N THR A 8 9.80 -3.39 -11.68
CA THR A 8 10.75 -4.17 -12.47
C THR A 8 12.18 -3.68 -12.26
N ALA A 9 13.16 -4.54 -12.53
CA ALA A 9 14.58 -4.17 -12.46
C ALA A 9 14.89 -2.97 -13.38
N ALA A 10 14.36 -2.99 -14.61
CA ALA A 10 14.53 -1.90 -15.57
C ALA A 10 13.84 -0.60 -15.10
N GLY A 11 12.60 -0.70 -14.57
CA GLY A 11 11.88 0.46 -14.07
C GLY A 11 12.58 1.11 -12.88
N THR A 12 12.95 0.32 -11.87
CA THR A 12 13.65 0.83 -10.68
C THR A 12 15.06 1.38 -11.00
N ALA A 13 15.76 0.82 -12.00
CA ALA A 13 17.00 1.40 -12.50
C ALA A 13 16.79 2.75 -13.21
N ALA A 14 15.73 2.88 -14.01
CA ALA A 14 15.37 4.14 -14.65
C ALA A 14 14.99 5.23 -13.63
N TYR A 15 14.29 4.84 -12.55
CA TYR A 15 14.00 5.76 -11.44
C TYR A 15 15.28 6.29 -10.80
N ARG A 16 16.24 5.42 -10.46
CA ARG A 16 17.55 5.85 -9.96
C ARG A 16 18.24 6.84 -10.91
N GLU A 17 18.23 6.54 -12.21
CA GLU A 17 18.88 7.39 -13.22
C GLU A 17 18.26 8.78 -13.28
N ALA A 18 16.94 8.89 -13.13
CA ALA A 18 16.23 10.18 -13.08
C ALA A 18 16.67 11.08 -11.92
N PHE A 19 17.28 10.52 -10.86
CA PHE A 19 17.77 11.25 -9.69
C PHE A 19 19.30 11.29 -9.59
N ALA A 20 20.04 10.88 -10.64
CA ALA A 20 21.49 10.71 -10.57
C ALA A 20 22.27 12.01 -10.32
N ARG A 21 21.65 13.19 -10.54
CA ARG A 21 22.28 14.50 -10.32
C ARG A 21 21.88 15.12 -8.98
N GLU A 22 20.81 14.64 -8.37
CA GLU A 22 20.17 15.18 -7.19
C GLU A 22 20.58 14.43 -5.92
N VAL A 23 20.79 13.11 -6.02
CA VAL A 23 21.15 12.25 -4.88
C VAL A 23 22.35 11.35 -5.20
N PRO A 24 23.18 10.99 -4.21
CA PRO A 24 24.30 10.07 -4.43
C PRO A 24 23.80 8.68 -4.83
N ALA A 25 24.55 7.97 -5.69
CA ALA A 25 24.19 6.64 -6.15
C ALA A 25 23.97 5.62 -5.01
N SER A 26 24.65 5.81 -3.86
CA SER A 26 24.49 4.99 -2.65
C SER A 26 23.13 5.13 -1.98
N HIS A 27 22.33 6.13 -2.37
CA HIS A 27 20.94 6.26 -1.96
C HIS A 27 20.09 5.10 -2.48
N PHE A 28 20.41 4.49 -3.61
CA PHE A 28 19.66 3.36 -4.14
C PHE A 28 20.39 2.04 -3.89
N ARG A 29 19.70 1.09 -3.25
CA ARG A 29 20.26 -0.19 -2.79
C ARG A 29 19.54 -1.38 -3.43
N PRO A 30 20.24 -2.50 -3.69
CA PRO A 30 19.61 -3.72 -4.17
C PRO A 30 18.61 -4.29 -3.17
N LEU A 31 17.45 -4.73 -3.67
CA LEU A 31 16.46 -5.52 -2.93
C LEU A 31 15.77 -6.48 -3.89
N ASP A 32 16.01 -7.78 -3.73
CA ASP A 32 15.39 -8.86 -4.52
C ASP A 32 15.39 -8.61 -6.05
N GLY A 33 16.54 -8.24 -6.60
CA GLY A 33 16.69 -7.92 -8.04
C GLY A 33 16.17 -6.55 -8.47
N LEU A 34 15.62 -5.75 -7.56
CA LEU A 34 15.21 -4.36 -7.77
C LEU A 34 16.19 -3.37 -7.13
N LEU A 35 16.03 -2.09 -7.44
CA LEU A 35 16.71 -0.99 -6.75
C LEU A 35 15.70 -0.14 -5.97
N VAL A 36 15.93 0.00 -4.67
CA VAL A 36 15.08 0.79 -3.78
C VAL A 36 15.84 1.92 -3.12
N SER A 37 15.17 3.03 -2.86
CA SER A 37 15.69 4.13 -2.06
C SER A 37 16.09 3.65 -0.66
N SER A 38 17.15 4.25 -0.12
CA SER A 38 17.70 3.90 1.20
C SER A 38 16.80 4.34 2.36
N ILE A 39 15.82 5.18 2.04
CA ILE A 39 14.72 5.62 2.89
C ILE A 39 13.44 5.20 2.18
N GLY A 40 12.53 4.56 2.91
CA GLY A 40 11.16 4.29 2.47
C GLY A 40 10.15 5.13 3.24
N LEU A 41 8.91 5.22 2.74
CA LEU A 41 7.82 5.94 3.40
C LEU A 41 6.73 4.97 3.88
N GLY A 42 6.50 4.94 5.20
CA GLY A 42 5.41 4.19 5.82
C GLY A 42 4.13 5.02 5.97
N THR A 43 2.97 4.35 5.92
CA THR A 43 1.64 4.99 5.88
C THR A 43 0.70 4.60 7.04
N TYR A 44 1.27 4.26 8.22
CA TYR A 44 0.51 3.67 9.32
C TYR A 44 -0.45 4.64 10.04
N LEU A 45 0.05 5.78 10.51
CA LEU A 45 -0.65 6.60 11.51
C LEU A 45 -1.41 7.78 10.89
N GLY A 46 -2.36 8.31 11.66
CA GLY A 46 -3.18 9.48 11.31
C GLY A 46 -4.67 9.20 11.52
N GLU A 47 -5.47 10.26 11.65
CA GLU A 47 -6.92 10.18 11.81
C GLU A 47 -7.59 9.58 10.57
N GLU A 48 -8.76 8.98 10.71
CA GLU A 48 -9.52 8.33 9.63
C GLU A 48 -10.38 9.34 8.85
N ASP A 49 -9.80 10.49 8.48
CA ASP A 49 -10.48 11.61 7.82
C ASP A 49 -9.86 12.01 6.47
N ASP A 50 -10.65 12.79 5.71
CA ASP A 50 -10.29 13.26 4.38
C ASP A 50 -9.13 14.27 4.39
N GLU A 51 -8.95 15.00 5.49
CA GLU A 51 -7.86 15.97 5.60
C GLU A 51 -6.51 15.27 5.70
N THR A 52 -6.43 14.27 6.57
CA THR A 52 -5.26 13.42 6.75
C THR A 52 -4.96 12.63 5.49
N ASP A 53 -5.99 12.13 4.79
CA ASP A 53 -5.82 11.48 3.48
C ASP A 53 -5.15 12.38 2.45
N ARG A 54 -5.63 13.62 2.31
CA ARG A 54 -5.05 14.60 1.38
C ARG A 54 -3.60 14.92 1.73
N ARG A 55 -3.29 15.10 3.02
CA ARG A 55 -1.93 15.38 3.49
C ARG A 55 -0.99 14.18 3.28
N SER A 56 -1.48 12.97 3.55
CA SER A 56 -0.73 11.74 3.33
C SER A 56 -0.45 11.51 1.85
N GLY A 57 -1.45 11.71 0.97
CA GLY A 57 -1.29 11.64 -0.48
C GLY A 57 -0.24 12.63 -1.00
N ALA A 58 -0.30 13.89 -0.56
CA ALA A 58 0.70 14.89 -0.91
C ALA A 58 2.12 14.48 -0.46
N ALA A 59 2.27 13.98 0.76
CA ALA A 59 3.55 13.52 1.27
C ALA A 59 4.12 12.33 0.48
N ILE A 60 3.27 11.40 0.02
CA ILE A 60 3.69 10.28 -0.85
C ILE A 60 4.21 10.80 -2.18
N VAL A 61 3.50 11.74 -2.80
CA VAL A 61 3.91 12.37 -4.07
C VAL A 61 5.23 13.12 -3.90
N ASP A 62 5.35 13.93 -2.86
CA ASP A 62 6.58 14.68 -2.55
C ASP A 62 7.76 13.74 -2.31
N ALA A 63 7.57 12.67 -1.53
CA ALA A 63 8.62 11.68 -1.29
C ALA A 63 9.10 11.04 -2.60
N ALA A 64 8.18 10.67 -3.50
CA ALA A 64 8.54 10.15 -4.82
C ALA A 64 9.28 11.19 -5.68
N ASN A 65 8.91 12.47 -5.63
CA ASN A 65 9.64 13.53 -6.31
C ASN A 65 11.02 13.84 -5.68
N LEU A 66 11.30 13.32 -4.48
CA LEU A 66 12.57 13.47 -3.77
C LEU A 66 13.44 12.20 -3.80
N GLY A 67 13.10 11.24 -4.66
CA GLY A 67 13.88 10.02 -4.84
C GLY A 67 13.54 8.88 -3.86
N CYS A 68 12.34 8.85 -3.29
CA CYS A 68 11.82 7.71 -2.54
C CYS A 68 10.92 6.83 -3.43
N ASN A 69 11.32 5.57 -3.68
CA ASN A 69 10.50 4.63 -4.46
C ASN A 69 10.06 3.38 -3.68
N LEU A 70 10.22 3.37 -2.35
CA LEU A 70 9.76 2.26 -1.50
C LEU A 70 8.67 2.76 -0.55
N PHE A 71 7.45 2.27 -0.75
CA PHE A 71 6.28 2.65 0.04
C PHE A 71 5.73 1.45 0.81
N ASP A 72 5.53 1.65 2.10
CA ASP A 72 5.03 0.63 3.02
C ASP A 72 3.63 1.00 3.54
N THR A 73 2.73 0.02 3.48
CA THR A 73 1.34 0.14 3.91
C THR A 73 0.82 -1.16 4.50
N ALA A 74 -0.44 -1.20 4.91
CA ALA A 74 -1.14 -2.40 5.29
C ALA A 74 -2.64 -2.19 5.15
N ILE A 75 -3.38 -3.26 4.90
CA ILE A 75 -4.84 -3.20 4.77
C ILE A 75 -5.53 -2.63 6.03
N ASN A 76 -4.96 -2.86 7.21
CA ASN A 76 -5.51 -2.35 8.46
C ASN A 76 -5.17 -0.88 8.75
N TYR A 77 -4.27 -0.26 7.99
CA TYR A 77 -3.88 1.12 8.27
C TYR A 77 -5.01 2.07 7.94
N ARG A 78 -5.47 2.78 8.98
CA ARG A 78 -6.55 3.78 8.91
C ARG A 78 -7.80 3.21 8.24
N ALA A 79 -8.23 2.01 8.66
CA ALA A 79 -9.38 1.30 8.08
C ALA A 79 -9.34 1.24 6.55
N GLN A 80 -8.24 0.74 5.97
CA GLN A 80 -7.99 0.62 4.52
C GLN A 80 -7.77 1.96 3.78
N ARG A 81 -7.89 3.11 4.44
CA ARG A 81 -7.71 4.41 3.77
C ARG A 81 -6.28 4.61 3.28
N SER A 82 -5.27 4.17 4.03
CA SER A 82 -3.87 4.35 3.63
C SER A 82 -3.53 3.66 2.30
N GLU A 83 -4.07 2.46 2.06
CA GLU A 83 -3.89 1.77 0.77
C GLU A 83 -4.58 2.54 -0.37
N ARG A 84 -5.80 3.03 -0.14
CA ARG A 84 -6.55 3.81 -1.15
C ARG A 84 -5.85 5.13 -1.49
N VAL A 85 -5.33 5.83 -0.47
CA VAL A 85 -4.55 7.06 -0.65
C VAL A 85 -3.26 6.77 -1.43
N LEU A 86 -2.54 5.70 -1.10
CA LEU A 86 -1.36 5.28 -1.86
C LEU A 86 -1.73 4.93 -3.31
N GLY A 87 -2.81 4.20 -3.56
CA GLY A 87 -3.28 3.89 -4.92
C GLY A 87 -3.60 5.14 -5.75
N GLN A 88 -4.25 6.13 -5.14
CA GLN A 88 -4.51 7.43 -5.77
C GLN A 88 -3.20 8.18 -6.08
N ALA A 89 -2.25 8.20 -5.13
CA ALA A 89 -0.95 8.83 -5.32
C ALA A 89 -0.12 8.16 -6.42
N LEU A 90 -0.12 6.82 -6.50
CA LEU A 90 0.53 6.08 -7.59
C LEU A 90 -0.06 6.44 -8.95
N THR A 91 -1.38 6.61 -9.03
CA THR A 91 -2.05 7.05 -10.26
C THR A 91 -1.63 8.46 -10.66
N ALA A 92 -1.56 9.38 -9.69
CA ALA A 92 -1.09 10.75 -9.93
C ALA A 92 0.38 10.79 -10.36
N LEU A 93 1.27 10.04 -9.69
CA LEU A 93 2.68 9.93 -10.05
C LEU A 93 2.89 9.39 -11.47
N ALA A 94 2.10 8.40 -11.89
CA ALA A 94 2.18 7.84 -13.24
C ALA A 94 1.66 8.81 -14.32
N ARG A 95 0.61 9.59 -14.02
CA ARG A 95 -0.02 10.50 -14.99
C ARG A 95 0.64 11.87 -15.07
N GLU A 96 1.09 12.41 -13.94
CA GLU A 96 1.52 13.80 -13.79
C GLU A 96 3.01 13.89 -13.43
N GLY A 97 3.50 12.99 -12.58
CA GLY A 97 4.90 12.98 -12.12
C GLY A 97 5.89 12.27 -13.05
N GLY A 98 5.41 11.54 -14.05
CA GLY A 98 6.27 10.78 -14.97
C GLY A 98 6.91 9.53 -14.36
N PHE A 99 6.44 9.08 -13.20
CA PHE A 99 6.93 7.87 -12.51
C PHE A 99 5.93 6.72 -12.67
N PRO A 100 6.05 5.89 -13.73
CA PRO A 100 5.15 4.78 -13.96
C PRO A 100 5.30 3.69 -12.90
N ARG A 101 4.27 2.85 -12.71
CA ARG A 101 4.18 1.83 -11.63
C ARG A 101 5.41 0.93 -11.52
N GLN A 102 6.08 0.61 -12.62
CA GLN A 102 7.26 -0.25 -12.69
C GLN A 102 8.47 0.32 -11.95
N GLN A 103 8.46 1.61 -11.63
CA GLN A 103 9.53 2.32 -10.93
C GLN A 103 9.39 2.30 -9.40
N ILE A 104 8.18 2.01 -8.91
CA ILE A 104 7.81 2.15 -7.51
C ILE A 104 7.61 0.77 -6.87
N VAL A 105 8.23 0.53 -5.73
CA VAL A 105 8.04 -0.68 -4.92
C VAL A 105 7.01 -0.40 -3.83
N VAL A 106 6.02 -1.28 -3.72
CA VAL A 106 4.94 -1.19 -2.73
C VAL A 106 4.95 -2.46 -1.90
N CYS A 107 4.96 -2.29 -0.58
CA CYS A 107 4.81 -3.38 0.38
C CYS A 107 3.50 -3.17 1.14
N THR A 108 2.61 -4.16 1.10
CA THR A 108 1.43 -4.22 1.99
C THR A 108 1.51 -5.44 2.90
N LYS A 109 0.72 -5.44 3.97
CA LYS A 109 0.72 -6.45 5.02
C LYS A 109 -0.71 -6.92 5.25
N GLY A 110 -0.89 -8.23 5.33
CA GLY A 110 -2.12 -8.89 5.78
C GLY A 110 -1.92 -9.56 7.14
N GLY A 111 -2.99 -9.73 7.90
CA GLY A 111 -2.97 -10.45 9.17
C GLY A 111 -3.76 -9.78 10.30
N TYR A 112 -3.98 -8.46 10.21
CA TYR A 112 -4.95 -7.74 11.04
C TYR A 112 -6.30 -7.68 10.33
N ILE A 113 -7.38 -7.90 11.07
CA ILE A 113 -8.77 -7.79 10.57
C ILE A 113 -9.15 -6.32 10.45
N PRO A 114 -9.25 -5.76 9.23
CA PRO A 114 -9.47 -4.34 9.03
C PRO A 114 -10.96 -3.99 9.05
N PHE A 115 -11.27 -2.78 9.46
CA PHE A 115 -12.52 -2.11 9.11
C PHE A 115 -12.43 -1.45 7.74
N ASP A 116 -13.51 -0.84 7.27
CA ASP A 116 -13.56 -0.19 5.96
C ASP A 116 -13.98 1.28 6.08
N GLY A 117 -13.02 2.17 5.84
CA GLY A 117 -13.20 3.61 5.86
C GLY A 117 -13.12 4.24 7.24
N SER A 118 -13.70 3.60 8.25
CA SER A 118 -13.57 3.98 9.66
C SER A 118 -13.98 2.85 10.59
N VAL A 119 -13.77 3.01 11.90
CA VAL A 119 -14.35 2.12 12.91
C VAL A 119 -15.90 2.17 12.86
N PRO A 120 -16.59 1.04 12.65
CA PRO A 120 -18.05 1.01 12.58
C PRO A 120 -18.69 1.12 13.97
N PRO A 121 -19.97 1.52 14.09
CA PRO A 121 -20.68 1.60 15.37
C PRO A 121 -20.77 0.26 16.12
N ASP A 122 -20.86 -0.85 15.39
CA ASP A 122 -20.79 -2.21 15.94
C ASP A 122 -19.67 -3.02 15.26
N PRO A 123 -18.44 -2.99 15.81
CA PRO A 123 -17.30 -3.74 15.31
C PRO A 123 -17.53 -5.26 15.24
N SER A 124 -18.27 -5.82 16.20
CA SER A 124 -18.49 -7.26 16.26
C SER A 124 -19.45 -7.71 15.17
N ALA A 125 -20.54 -6.95 14.94
CA ALA A 125 -21.45 -7.20 13.83
C ALA A 125 -20.74 -7.04 12.49
N TYR A 126 -19.89 -6.01 12.33
CA TYR A 126 -19.11 -5.83 11.11
C TYR A 126 -18.21 -7.04 10.82
N VAL A 127 -17.41 -7.50 11.81
CA VAL A 127 -16.52 -8.65 11.59
C VAL A 127 -17.32 -9.91 11.25
N ARG A 128 -18.43 -10.15 11.96
CA ARG A 128 -19.32 -11.28 11.69
C ARG A 128 -19.88 -11.22 10.27
N ASP A 129 -20.36 -10.07 9.82
CA ASP A 129 -21.10 -9.96 8.56
C ASP A 129 -20.16 -9.86 7.35
N THR A 130 -18.99 -9.24 7.50
CA THR A 130 -18.00 -9.04 6.44
C THR A 130 -17.08 -10.25 6.27
N TYR A 131 -16.73 -10.96 7.35
CA TYR A 131 -15.73 -12.04 7.28
C TYR A 131 -16.28 -13.42 7.68
N VAL A 132 -17.10 -13.52 8.72
CA VAL A 132 -17.54 -14.83 9.23
C VAL A 132 -18.69 -15.41 8.41
N ARG A 133 -19.78 -14.66 8.21
CA ARG A 133 -20.96 -15.10 7.45
C ARG A 133 -20.64 -15.45 6.00
N PRO A 134 -19.76 -14.71 5.28
CA PRO A 134 -19.33 -15.09 3.92
C PRO A 134 -18.36 -16.28 3.92
N GLY A 135 -17.94 -16.77 5.09
CA GLY A 135 -17.03 -17.88 5.23
C GLY A 135 -15.59 -17.55 4.83
N ILE A 136 -15.14 -16.29 5.01
CA ILE A 136 -13.73 -15.91 4.86
C ILE A 136 -12.95 -16.29 6.11
N LEU A 137 -13.57 -16.07 7.28
CA LEU A 137 -13.08 -16.46 8.60
C LEU A 137 -14.04 -17.43 9.28
N ARG A 138 -13.51 -18.24 10.19
CA ARG A 138 -14.26 -18.87 11.28
C ARG A 138 -13.87 -18.21 12.61
N PRO A 139 -14.75 -18.21 13.64
CA PRO A 139 -14.41 -17.63 14.93
C PRO A 139 -13.09 -18.17 15.53
N GLU A 140 -12.81 -19.46 15.35
CA GLU A 140 -11.57 -20.12 15.80
C GLU A 140 -10.32 -19.73 15.02
N ASP A 141 -10.46 -19.12 13.83
CA ASP A 141 -9.33 -18.60 13.05
C ASP A 141 -8.75 -17.31 13.66
N VAL A 142 -9.46 -16.70 14.62
CA VAL A 142 -9.16 -15.36 15.14
C VAL A 142 -8.47 -15.43 16.50
N VAL A 143 -7.32 -14.76 16.60
CA VAL A 143 -6.59 -14.53 17.85
C VAL A 143 -6.49 -13.02 18.07
N GLY A 144 -7.26 -12.50 19.02
CA GLY A 144 -7.38 -11.05 19.22
C GLY A 144 -7.97 -10.38 17.97
N ALA A 145 -7.21 -9.49 17.33
CA ALA A 145 -7.59 -8.81 16.09
C ALA A 145 -6.93 -9.42 14.84
N HIS A 146 -6.39 -10.64 14.96
CA HIS A 146 -5.56 -11.25 13.92
C HIS A 146 -6.12 -12.55 13.37
N ALA A 147 -5.85 -12.80 12.10
CA ALA A 147 -6.06 -14.08 11.44
C ALA A 147 -4.99 -14.32 10.37
N MET A 148 -4.56 -15.57 10.21
CA MET A 148 -3.48 -15.94 9.28
C MET A 148 -3.83 -17.14 8.38
N THR A 149 -5.10 -17.54 8.32
CA THR A 149 -5.49 -18.66 7.48
C THR A 149 -5.29 -18.33 5.99
N PRO A 150 -4.90 -19.29 5.14
CA PRO A 150 -4.66 -19.03 3.72
C PRO A 150 -5.85 -18.40 2.99
N ARG A 151 -7.08 -18.81 3.34
CA ARG A 151 -8.32 -18.25 2.79
C ARG A 151 -8.47 -16.77 3.14
N TYR A 152 -8.22 -16.40 4.40
CA TYR A 152 -8.27 -15.02 4.84
C TYR A 152 -7.17 -14.19 4.18
N LEU A 153 -5.92 -14.65 4.19
CA LEU A 153 -4.81 -13.92 3.55
C LEU A 153 -5.03 -13.70 2.05
N LYS A 154 -5.64 -14.66 1.36
CA LYS A 154 -6.02 -14.52 -0.06
C LYS A 154 -7.09 -13.44 -0.26
N ASP A 155 -8.11 -13.39 0.60
CA ASP A 155 -9.13 -12.33 0.57
C ASP A 155 -8.50 -10.95 0.84
N GLN A 156 -7.63 -10.85 1.86
CA GLN A 156 -6.97 -9.60 2.20
C GLN A 156 -6.05 -9.12 1.08
N LEU A 157 -5.28 -10.01 0.43
CA LEU A 157 -4.46 -9.66 -0.73
C LEU A 157 -5.32 -9.09 -1.87
N GLY A 158 -6.46 -9.72 -2.16
CA GLY A 158 -7.38 -9.23 -3.19
C GLY A 158 -7.94 -7.84 -2.89
N ARG A 159 -8.30 -7.58 -1.64
CA ARG A 159 -8.77 -6.25 -1.18
C ARG A 159 -7.65 -5.21 -1.25
N SER A 160 -6.45 -5.54 -0.80
CA SER A 160 -5.29 -4.65 -0.89
C SER A 160 -4.96 -4.26 -2.32
N LEU A 161 -4.95 -5.23 -3.25
CA LEU A 161 -4.75 -4.97 -4.68
C LEU A 161 -5.82 -4.03 -5.23
N ALA A 162 -7.10 -4.24 -4.86
CA ALA A 162 -8.19 -3.37 -5.25
C ALA A 162 -8.06 -1.95 -4.67
N ASN A 163 -7.73 -1.81 -3.39
CA ASN A 163 -7.50 -0.52 -2.72
C ASN A 163 -6.35 0.26 -3.38
N LEU A 164 -5.24 -0.43 -3.69
CA LEU A 164 -4.06 0.14 -4.33
C LEU A 164 -4.23 0.38 -5.84
N GLY A 165 -5.27 -0.18 -6.47
CA GLY A 165 -5.45 -0.16 -7.91
C GLY A 165 -4.40 -0.95 -8.70
N LEU A 166 -3.93 -2.07 -8.14
CA LEU A 166 -2.87 -2.92 -8.68
C LEU A 166 -3.39 -4.33 -9.04
N GLU A 167 -2.68 -5.03 -9.91
CA GLU A 167 -3.07 -6.38 -10.38
C GLU A 167 -2.28 -7.53 -9.71
N SER A 168 -1.09 -7.23 -9.19
CA SER A 168 -0.17 -8.20 -8.58
C SER A 168 0.77 -7.54 -7.58
#